data_AF-A0A954NSQ1-F1
#
_entry.id   AF-A0A954NSQ1-F1
#
_cell.length_a   1.000
_cell.length_b   1.000
_cell.length_c   1.000
_cell.angle_alpha   90.00
_cell.angle_beta   90.00
_cell.angle_gamma   90.00
#
_symmetry.space_group_name_H-M   'P 1'
#
loop_
_entity.id
_entity.type
_entity.pdbx_description
1 polymer ?
#
loop_
_entity_poly.entity_id
_entity_poly.type
_entity_poly.pdbx_seq_one_letter_code
_entity_poly.pdbx_strand_id
1 'polypeptide(L)'
;DVTIYQPQDDKQRMFELPRYVIHAGEIVVDDSQILPHSDGKLLHVAPTYDVECVPDIQQWFEANYTIQFRNYPVDPSYLHENEIITSNEQTS
;
A
#
# COMPACT_ATOMS: atom_id res chain seq x y z
N ASP A 1 -12.48 -1.10 -8.73
CA ASP A 1 -11.54 -0.76 -9.82
C ASP A 1 -11.88 -1.50 -11.08
N VAL A 2 -11.87 -0.79 -12.21
CA VAL A 2 -12.27 -1.31 -13.51
C VAL A 2 -11.35 -0.73 -14.59
N THR A 3 -10.87 -1.59 -15.49
CA THR A 3 -10.12 -1.17 -16.69
C THR A 3 -10.90 -1.55 -17.94
N ILE A 4 -11.06 -0.61 -18.85
CA ILE A 4 -11.83 -0.76 -20.10
C ILE A 4 -10.88 -0.63 -21.28
N TYR A 5 -10.89 -1.62 -22.18
CA TYR A 5 -10.06 -1.66 -23.37
C TYR A 5 -10.90 -1.50 -24.63
N GLN A 6 -10.38 -0.76 -25.62
CA GLN A 6 -10.94 -0.74 -26.96
C GLN A 6 -10.52 -2.03 -27.68
N PRO A 7 -11.45 -2.87 -28.20
CA PRO A 7 -11.07 -4.08 -28.91
C PRO A 7 -10.13 -3.80 -30.09
N GLN A 8 -8.99 -4.49 -30.13
CA GLN A 8 -8.03 -4.47 -31.24
C GLN A 8 -7.56 -5.90 -31.55
N ASP A 9 -7.10 -6.12 -32.79
CA ASP A 9 -6.53 -7.40 -33.23
C ASP A 9 -5.18 -7.66 -32.57
N ASP A 10 -4.34 -6.63 -32.49
CA ASP A 10 -3.12 -6.65 -31.70
C ASP A 10 -3.45 -6.57 -30.21
N LYS A 11 -3.47 -7.73 -29.55
CA LYS A 11 -3.78 -7.84 -28.12
C LYS A 11 -2.72 -7.24 -27.23
N GLN A 12 -1.45 -7.25 -27.65
CA GLN A 12 -0.40 -6.59 -26.89
C GLN A 12 -0.67 -5.09 -26.86
N ARG A 13 -0.89 -4.49 -28.04
CA ARG A 13 -1.21 -3.06 -28.14
C ARG A 13 -2.47 -2.68 -27.38
N MET A 14 -3.49 -3.53 -27.43
CA MET A 14 -4.74 -3.36 -26.68
C MET A 14 -4.49 -3.25 -25.16
N PHE A 15 -3.72 -4.16 -24.57
CA PHE A 15 -3.46 -4.17 -23.13
C PHE A 15 -2.46 -3.09 -22.68
N GLU A 16 -1.56 -2.64 -23.57
CA GLU A 16 -0.67 -1.50 -23.31
C GLU A 16 -1.40 -0.15 -23.25
N LEU A 17 -2.55 -0.03 -23.93
CA LEU A 17 -3.31 1.21 -24.07
C LEU A 17 -4.77 1.05 -23.64
N PRO A 18 -5.06 1.03 -22.32
CA PRO A 18 -6.44 1.06 -21.86
C PRO A 18 -7.15 2.34 -22.32
N ARG A 19 -8.41 2.21 -22.73
CA ARG A 19 -9.24 3.36 -23.12
C ARG A 19 -9.71 4.14 -21.89
N TYR A 20 -10.10 3.42 -20.83
CA TYR A 20 -10.43 4.02 -19.54
C TYR A 20 -9.88 3.18 -18.38
N VAL A 21 -9.49 3.85 -17.31
CA VAL A 21 -9.25 3.21 -16.00
C VAL A 21 -10.05 3.97 -14.96
N ILE A 22 -10.86 3.24 -14.20
CA ILE A 22 -11.65 3.76 -13.08
C ILE A 22 -11.07 3.19 -11.79
N HIS A 23 -10.54 4.06 -10.94
CA HIS A 23 -9.99 3.72 -9.63
C HIS A 23 -10.74 4.50 -8.56
N ALA A 24 -11.15 3.84 -7.47
CA ALA A 24 -11.92 4.45 -6.38
C ALA A 24 -13.20 5.23 -6.80
N GLY A 25 -13.77 4.92 -7.97
CA GLY A 25 -14.95 5.60 -8.51
C GLY A 25 -14.65 6.79 -9.43
N GLU A 26 -13.37 7.13 -9.65
CA GLU A 26 -12.92 8.24 -10.49
C GLU A 26 -12.23 7.73 -11.76
N ILE A 27 -12.35 8.47 -12.86
CA ILE A 27 -11.63 8.18 -14.11
C ILE A 27 -10.20 8.71 -13.96
N VAL A 28 -9.23 7.80 -13.92
CA VAL A 28 -7.79 8.13 -13.78
C VAL A 28 -7.02 7.99 -15.10
N VAL A 29 -7.61 7.30 -16.08
CA VAL A 29 -7.12 7.26 -17.47
C VAL A 29 -8.30 7.52 -18.42
N ASP A 30 -8.11 8.43 -19.36
CA ASP A 30 -9.00 8.66 -20.52
C ASP A 30 -8.17 8.70 -21.79
N ASP A 31 -8.57 7.89 -22.78
CA ASP A 31 -7.87 7.73 -24.05
C ASP A 31 -6.38 7.42 -23.91
N SER A 32 -6.07 6.52 -22.97
CA SER A 32 -4.71 6.12 -22.60
C SER A 32 -3.82 7.25 -22.08
N GLN A 33 -4.40 8.42 -21.74
CA GLN A 33 -3.73 9.50 -21.02
C GLN A 33 -4.06 9.43 -19.53
N ILE A 34 -3.03 9.58 -18.69
CA ILE A 34 -3.20 9.65 -17.24
C ILE A 34 -3.77 11.02 -16.89
N LEU A 35 -4.87 11.05 -16.15
CA LEU A 35 -5.47 12.27 -15.60
C LEU A 35 -4.95 12.53 -14.19
N PRO A 36 -4.98 13.78 -13.69
CA PRO A 36 -4.74 14.07 -12.29
C PRO A 36 -5.74 13.29 -11.42
N HIS A 37 -5.24 12.61 -10.39
CA HIS A 37 -6.05 11.82 -9.46
C HIS A 37 -5.50 12.00 -8.04
N SER A 38 -6.30 11.65 -7.03
CA SER A 38 -5.82 11.59 -5.64
C SER A 38 -4.84 10.42 -5.45
N ASP A 39 -4.06 10.49 -4.37
CA ASP A 39 -3.27 9.34 -3.95
C ASP A 39 -4.18 8.16 -3.57
N GLY A 40 -3.64 6.96 -3.69
CA GLY A 40 -4.35 5.74 -3.31
C GLY A 40 -4.36 5.54 -1.79
N LYS A 41 -5.24 4.65 -1.33
CA LYS A 41 -5.34 4.27 0.08
C LYS A 41 -4.26 3.26 0.49
N LEU A 42 -3.58 3.51 1.61
CA LEU A 42 -2.64 2.55 2.21
C LEU A 42 -3.38 1.52 3.07
N LEU A 43 -3.28 0.24 2.72
CA LEU A 43 -3.83 -0.85 3.54
C LEU A 43 -2.73 -1.47 4.39
N HIS A 44 -2.98 -1.63 5.70
CA HIS A 44 -2.05 -2.32 6.60
C HIS A 44 -2.79 -3.15 7.66
N VAL A 45 -2.09 -4.08 8.29
CA VAL A 45 -2.60 -4.83 9.45
C VAL A 45 -2.07 -4.22 10.75
N ALA A 46 -2.75 -4.45 11.86
CA ALA A 46 -2.32 -4.05 13.20
C ALA A 46 -2.46 -5.22 14.19
N PRO A 47 -1.73 -6.34 13.98
CA PRO A 47 -1.79 -7.47 14.89
C PRO A 47 -1.22 -7.10 16.26
N THR A 48 -1.71 -7.75 17.31
CA THR A 48 -1.08 -7.70 18.62
C THR A 48 0.28 -8.41 18.56
N TYR A 49 1.18 -8.03 19.46
CA TYR A 49 2.50 -8.63 19.57
C TYR A 49 2.88 -8.74 21.05
N ASP A 50 3.85 -9.61 21.33
CA ASP A 50 4.40 -9.77 22.67
C ASP A 50 5.27 -8.57 23.06
N VAL A 51 4.78 -7.79 24.02
CA VAL A 51 5.47 -6.61 24.54
C VAL A 51 6.70 -6.95 25.36
N GLU A 52 6.80 -8.18 25.89
CA GLU A 52 7.94 -8.63 26.71
C GLU A 52 9.21 -8.79 25.86
N CYS A 53 9.06 -8.96 24.54
CA CYS A 53 10.18 -9.07 23.60
C CYS A 53 10.80 -7.71 23.22
N VAL A 54 10.11 -6.59 23.46
CA VAL A 54 10.55 -5.25 23.02
C VAL A 54 11.90 -4.83 23.61
N PRO A 55 12.18 -5.05 24.91
CA PRO A 55 13.48 -4.69 25.50
C PRO A 55 14.67 -5.41 24.84
N ASP A 56 14.54 -6.72 24.58
CA ASP A 56 15.60 -7.51 23.95
C ASP A 56 15.84 -7.05 22.51
N ILE A 57 14.76 -6.76 21.77
CA ILE A 57 14.84 -6.19 20.42
C ILE A 57 15.54 -4.83 20.45
N GLN A 58 15.18 -3.96 21.39
CA GLN A 58 15.80 -2.64 21.53
C GLN A 58 17.30 -2.76 21.83
N GLN A 59 17.70 -3.61 22.78
CA GLN A 59 19.10 -3.82 23.13
C GLN A 59 19.92 -4.30 21.92
N TRP A 60 19.39 -5.29 21.20
CA TRP A 60 20.02 -5.78 19.98
C TRP A 60 20.08 -4.68 18.90
N PHE A 61 19.01 -3.92 18.71
CA PHE A 61 18.94 -2.86 17.71
C PHE A 61 19.99 -1.77 17.96
N GLU A 62 20.09 -1.28 19.20
CA GLU A 62 21.05 -0.24 19.59
C GLU A 62 22.51 -0.67 19.44
N ALA A 63 22.80 -1.96 19.58
CA ALA A 63 24.15 -2.49 19.38
C ALA A 63 24.55 -2.66 17.90
N ASN A 64 23.57 -2.75 16.99
CA ASN A 64 23.81 -3.16 15.60
C ASN A 64 23.40 -2.12 14.54
N TYR A 65 22.58 -1.13 14.89
CA TYR A 65 22.08 -0.10 13.98
C TYR A 65 22.67 1.28 14.29
N THR A 66 22.64 2.17 13.28
CA THR A 66 23.17 3.53 13.37
C THR A 66 22.11 4.57 13.77
N ILE A 67 20.86 4.16 13.97
CA ILE A 67 19.77 5.02 14.45
C ILE A 67 19.25 4.49 15.79
N GLN A 68 18.59 5.35 16.55
CA GLN A 68 17.99 4.95 17.83
C GLN A 68 16.69 4.19 17.58
N PHE A 69 16.44 3.14 18.37
CA PHE A 69 15.25 2.30 18.23
C PHE A 69 13.94 3.11 18.24
N ARG A 70 13.84 4.16 19.08
CA ARG A 70 12.66 5.03 19.13
C ARG A 70 12.36 5.81 17.83
N ASN A 71 13.34 5.95 16.94
CA ASN A 71 13.19 6.62 15.64
C ASN A 71 12.92 5.63 14.50
N TYR A 72 12.88 4.33 14.80
CA TYR A 72 12.66 3.27 13.82
C TYR A 72 11.17 3.09 13.43
N PRO A 73 10.20 3.19 14.36
CA PRO A 73 8.78 3.08 14.00
C PRO A 73 8.38 4.14 12.98
N VAL A 74 7.60 3.73 11.99
CA VAL A 74 6.91 4.67 11.09
C VAL A 74 5.80 5.33 11.90
N ASP A 75 5.89 6.65 12.07
CA ASP A 75 4.87 7.40 12.77
C ASP A 75 3.55 7.41 11.98
N PRO A 76 2.39 7.22 12.62
CA PRO A 76 1.09 7.23 11.94
C PRO A 76 0.81 8.49 11.11
N SER A 77 1.44 9.63 11.43
CA SER A 77 1.33 10.86 10.63
C SER A 77 1.89 10.75 9.22
N TYR A 78 2.79 9.81 8.95
CA TYR A 78 3.25 9.48 7.60
C TYR A 78 2.27 8.60 6.83
N LEU A 79 1.31 7.98 7.52
CA LEU A 79 0.29 7.14 6.90
C LEU A 79 -0.87 8.04 6.46
N HIS A 80 -0.70 8.75 5.35
CA HIS A 80 -1.82 9.40 4.66
C HIS A 80 -2.88 8.35 4.26
N GLU A 81 -4.14 8.78 4.09
CA GLU A 81 -5.30 7.96 3.69
C GLU A 81 -5.10 6.44 3.88
N ASN A 82 -5.14 5.97 5.13
CA ASN A 82 -4.85 4.58 5.47
C ASN A 82 -6.07 3.86 6.06
N GLU A 83 -6.06 2.53 5.96
CA GLU A 83 -7.06 1.64 6.55
C GLU A 83 -6.42 0.39 7.14
N ILE A 84 -6.80 0.09 8.38
CA ILE A 84 -6.43 -1.16 9.05
C ILE A 84 -7.35 -2.27 8.56
N ILE A 85 -6.79 -3.28 7.91
CA ILE A 85 -7.51 -4.48 7.51
C ILE A 85 -7.32 -5.58 8.56
N THR A 86 -8.41 -6.27 8.90
CA THR A 86 -8.36 -7.40 9.83
C THR A 86 -7.61 -8.55 9.18
N SER A 87 -6.50 -8.98 9.78
CA SER A 87 -5.87 -10.24 9.42
C SER A 87 -6.64 -11.38 10.09
N ASN A 88 -6.94 -12.46 9.37
CA ASN A 88 -7.54 -13.64 9.99
C ASN A 88 -6.59 -14.15 11.09
N GLU A 89 -7.02 -14.10 12.36
CA GLU A 89 -6.26 -14.63 13.48
C GLU A 89 -6.07 -16.14 13.28
N GLN A 90 -4.82 -16.59 13.15
CA GLN A 90 -4.50 -17.99 13.41
C GLN A 90 -4.70 -18.21 14.91
N THR A 91 -5.78 -18.91 15.24
CA THR A 91 -6.02 -19.53 16.55
C THR A 91 -4.75 -20.19 17.05
N SER A 92 -4.26 -19.73 18.22
CA SER A 92 -3.32 -20.45 19.07
C SER A 92 -3.86 -21.81 19.52
#